data_AF-A0A6S6R3S4-F1
#
_entry.id   AF-A0A6S6R3S4-F1
#
_cell.length_a   1.000
_cell.length_b   1.000
_cell.length_c   1.000
_cell.angle_alpha   90.00
_cell.angle_beta   90.00
_cell.angle_gamma   90.00
#
_symmetry.space_group_name_H-M   'P 1'
#
loop_
_entity.id
_entity.type
_entity.pdbx_description
1 polymer ?
#
loop_
_entity_poly.entity_id
_entity_poly.type
_entity_poly.pdbx_seq_one_letter_code
_entity_poly.pdbx_strand_id
1 'polypeptide(L)'
;MMLINNKRKNIRALAETLRYSLYVITHPLDGFWDLTHENRGSVGAANIIIAMALLTQLFKLQYTSFLFIKIIWEHVNVAQIILSFLAPIFIGCLANWGLTTLFDGKGSMKQIYMAVGYALTPYVLIQFPMIFISNLMTAEEGAFYSYSITFSLIWCGILIVSAVMMIHDYSLSKAILMLVATIVGIMLIVFVLLLFFSLVSDAVAYFVSLYKEIVFRFY
;
A
#
# COMPACT_ATOMS: atom_id res chain seq x y z
N MET A 1 17.16 -15.61 30.42
CA MET A 1 18.27 -15.22 29.52
C MET A 1 18.05 -15.61 28.05
N MET A 2 17.52 -16.81 27.75
CA MET A 2 17.19 -17.26 26.38
C MET A 2 16.19 -16.36 25.61
N LEU A 3 15.13 -15.87 26.28
CA LEU A 3 14.13 -15.00 25.65
C LEU A 3 14.67 -13.62 25.23
N ILE A 4 15.65 -13.08 25.97
CA ILE A 4 16.27 -11.78 25.69
C ILE A 4 17.19 -11.89 24.46
N ASN A 5 17.90 -13.01 24.33
CA ASN A 5 18.76 -13.27 23.17
C ASN A 5 17.94 -13.46 21.88
N ASN A 6 16.78 -14.11 21.98
CA ASN A 6 15.89 -14.31 20.85
C ASN A 6 15.24 -12.99 20.38
N LYS A 7 14.83 -12.11 21.32
CA LYS A 7 14.35 -10.76 20.98
C LYS A 7 15.43 -9.91 20.30
N ARG A 8 16.67 -9.92 20.80
CA ARG A 8 17.78 -9.17 20.17
C ARG A 8 18.13 -9.71 18.77
N LYS A 9 18.07 -11.02 18.56
CA LYS A 9 18.28 -11.65 17.25
C LYS A 9 17.18 -11.27 16.26
N ASN A 10 15.92 -11.26 16.69
CA ASN A 10 14.78 -10.83 15.86
C ASN A 10 14.83 -9.33 15.53
N ILE A 11 15.23 -8.47 16.46
CA ILE A 11 15.39 -7.02 16.19
C ILE A 11 16.54 -6.77 15.22
N ARG A 12 17.66 -7.49 15.35
CA ARG A 12 18.78 -7.40 14.40
C ARG A 12 18.39 -7.89 13.01
N ALA A 13 17.67 -9.02 12.93
CA ALA A 13 17.12 -9.51 11.67
C ALA A 13 16.15 -8.50 11.04
N LEU A 14 15.27 -7.87 11.83
CA LEU A 14 14.39 -6.80 11.34
C LEU A 14 15.18 -5.59 10.83
N ALA A 15 16.19 -5.14 11.56
CA ALA A 15 17.05 -4.03 11.13
C ALA A 15 17.85 -4.36 9.87
N GLU A 16 18.33 -5.59 9.72
CA GLU A 16 18.97 -6.07 8.49
C GLU A 16 17.99 -6.10 7.32
N THR A 17 16.76 -6.59 7.53
CA THR A 17 15.72 -6.57 6.48
C THR A 17 15.23 -5.17 6.12
N LEU A 18 15.28 -4.22 7.05
CA LEU A 18 15.00 -2.79 6.79
C LEU A 18 16.17 -2.13 6.06
N ARG A 19 17.42 -2.48 6.38
CA ARG A 19 18.57 -2.03 5.59
C ARG A 19 18.54 -2.65 4.19
N TYR A 20 18.02 -3.87 4.07
CA TYR A 20 17.84 -4.53 2.78
C TYR A 20 16.84 -3.80 1.88
N SER A 21 15.85 -3.08 2.43
CA SER A 21 14.97 -2.27 1.59
C SER A 21 15.71 -1.15 0.86
N LEU A 22 16.80 -0.61 1.44
CA LEU A 22 17.69 0.33 0.73
C LEU A 22 18.40 -0.35 -0.45
N TYR A 23 18.81 -1.61 -0.30
CA TYR A 23 19.40 -2.38 -1.39
C TYR A 23 18.41 -2.60 -2.52
N VAL A 24 17.18 -3.01 -2.20
CA VAL A 24 16.08 -3.20 -3.17
C VAL A 24 15.78 -1.93 -3.96
N ILE A 25 15.90 -0.73 -3.35
CA ILE A 25 15.72 0.54 -4.06
C ILE A 25 16.80 0.74 -5.12
N THR A 26 18.05 0.36 -4.84
CA THR A 26 19.20 0.57 -5.74
C THR A 26 19.34 -0.50 -6.82
N HIS A 27 19.00 -1.75 -6.49
CA HIS A 27 19.13 -2.91 -7.37
C HIS A 27 17.81 -3.67 -7.34
N PRO A 28 16.77 -3.19 -8.05
CA PRO A 28 15.41 -3.70 -7.88
C PRO A 28 15.22 -5.11 -8.42
N LEU A 29 15.85 -5.46 -9.54
CA LEU A 29 15.73 -6.79 -10.13
C LEU A 29 16.34 -7.86 -9.21
N ASP A 30 17.62 -7.71 -8.85
CA ASP A 30 18.31 -8.62 -7.94
C ASP A 30 17.68 -8.61 -6.55
N GLY A 31 17.33 -7.42 -6.05
CA GLY A 31 16.72 -7.22 -4.75
C GLY A 31 15.39 -7.94 -4.58
N PHE A 32 14.48 -7.86 -5.56
CA PHE A 32 13.21 -8.59 -5.49
C PHE A 32 13.37 -10.09 -5.76
N TRP A 33 14.38 -10.49 -6.55
CA TRP A 33 14.70 -11.90 -6.78
C TRP A 33 15.19 -12.57 -5.48
N ASP A 34 16.16 -11.98 -4.80
CA ASP A 34 16.66 -12.42 -3.50
C ASP A 34 15.57 -12.39 -2.41
N LEU A 35 14.70 -11.37 -2.43
CA LEU A 35 13.59 -11.24 -1.48
C LEU A 35 12.65 -12.45 -1.54
N THR A 36 12.48 -13.02 -2.73
CA THR A 36 11.50 -14.06 -3.03
C THR A 36 12.10 -15.47 -3.05
N HIS A 37 13.32 -15.63 -3.59
CA HIS A 37 13.99 -16.91 -3.78
C HIS A 37 14.90 -17.26 -2.58
N GLU A 38 15.59 -16.28 -2.00
CA GLU A 38 16.47 -16.50 -0.85
C GLU A 38 15.77 -16.28 0.51
N ASN A 39 14.46 -16.00 0.51
CA ASN A 39 13.65 -15.70 1.72
C ASN A 39 14.26 -14.63 2.63
N ARG A 40 15.02 -13.67 2.06
CA ARG A 40 15.59 -12.55 2.83
C ARG A 40 14.55 -11.49 3.21
N GLY A 41 13.35 -11.54 2.61
CA GLY A 41 12.24 -10.67 2.93
C GLY A 41 11.50 -11.08 4.21
N SER A 42 11.10 -10.08 5.01
CA SER A 42 10.25 -10.29 6.19
C SER A 42 8.94 -9.52 6.05
N VAL A 43 7.81 -10.20 6.29
CA VAL A 43 6.48 -9.53 6.40
C VAL A 43 6.49 -8.50 7.52
N GLY A 44 7.27 -8.72 8.59
CA GLY A 44 7.41 -7.75 9.67
C GLY A 44 8.04 -6.44 9.20
N ALA A 45 9.04 -6.49 8.33
CA ALA A 45 9.65 -5.31 7.74
C ALA A 45 8.71 -4.61 6.74
N ALA A 46 7.99 -5.38 5.93
CA ALA A 46 6.96 -4.83 5.04
C ALA A 46 5.88 -4.05 5.82
N ASN A 47 5.38 -4.61 6.94
CA ASN A 47 4.42 -3.93 7.81
C ASN A 47 4.99 -2.62 8.38
N ILE A 48 6.26 -2.61 8.81
CA ILE A 48 6.91 -1.41 9.33
C ILE A 48 7.00 -0.34 8.23
N ILE A 49 7.40 -0.71 7.01
CA ILE A 49 7.51 0.25 5.90
C ILE A 49 6.14 0.79 5.50
N ILE A 50 5.11 -0.05 5.41
CA ILE A 50 3.74 0.37 5.13
C ILE A 50 3.21 1.30 6.24
N ALA A 51 3.48 0.98 7.51
CA ALA A 51 3.12 1.82 8.64
C ALA A 51 3.85 3.17 8.59
N MET A 52 5.15 3.19 8.27
CA MET A 52 5.90 4.44 8.07
C MET A 52 5.36 5.24 6.88
N ALA A 53 5.00 4.59 5.78
CA ALA A 53 4.41 5.26 4.62
C ALA A 53 3.04 5.89 4.96
N LEU A 54 2.21 5.18 5.72
CA LEU A 54 0.96 5.71 6.23
C LEU A 54 1.18 6.90 7.17
N LEU A 55 2.14 6.81 8.09
CA LEU A 55 2.50 7.92 8.98
C LEU A 55 3.02 9.13 8.20
N THR A 56 3.87 8.92 7.20
CA THR A 56 4.34 9.98 6.30
C THR A 56 3.19 10.64 5.57
N GLN A 57 2.19 9.88 5.09
CA GLN A 57 1.00 10.44 4.46
C GLN A 57 0.18 11.29 5.43
N LEU A 58 0.02 10.87 6.70
CA LEU A 58 -0.67 11.64 7.73
C LEU A 58 0.09 12.92 8.11
N PHE A 59 1.41 12.81 8.31
CA PHE A 59 2.26 13.96 8.64
C PHE A 59 2.38 14.96 7.50
N LYS A 60 2.33 14.51 6.25
CA LYS A 60 2.28 15.41 5.10
C LYS A 60 1.05 16.31 5.14
N LEU A 61 -0.09 15.82 5.63
CA LEU A 61 -1.28 16.65 5.77
C LEU A 61 -1.12 17.67 6.90
N GLN A 62 -0.54 17.27 8.04
CA GLN A 62 -0.42 18.14 9.21
C GLN A 62 0.70 19.18 9.11
N TYR A 63 1.85 18.80 8.56
CA TYR A 63 3.10 19.55 8.73
C TYR A 63 3.69 20.11 7.44
N THR A 64 3.13 19.81 6.27
CA THR A 64 3.57 20.46 5.04
C THR A 64 3.14 21.93 5.03
N SER A 65 3.99 22.80 4.47
CA SER A 65 3.68 24.23 4.34
C SER A 65 2.36 24.49 3.62
N PHE A 66 1.60 25.46 4.12
CA PHE A 66 0.32 25.93 3.54
C PHE A 66 0.47 26.45 2.10
N LEU A 67 1.69 26.80 1.70
CA LEU A 67 2.01 27.19 0.33
C LEU A 67 1.77 26.05 -0.65
N PHE A 68 2.00 24.80 -0.25
CA PHE A 68 1.92 23.62 -1.11
C PHE A 68 0.68 22.76 -0.87
N ILE A 69 0.22 22.65 0.38
CA ILE A 69 -0.98 21.87 0.71
C ILE A 69 -1.92 22.74 1.53
N LYS A 70 -3.12 23.00 0.99
CA LYS A 70 -4.20 23.71 1.68
C LYS A 70 -5.22 22.69 2.14
N ILE A 71 -5.41 22.58 3.46
CA ILE A 71 -6.33 21.62 4.06
C ILE A 71 -7.41 22.36 4.83
N ILE A 72 -8.66 21.98 4.57
CA ILE A 72 -9.81 22.40 5.35
C ILE A 72 -10.11 21.29 6.35
N TRP A 73 -9.67 21.46 7.60
CA TRP A 73 -9.72 20.43 8.65
C TRP A 73 -11.13 19.93 8.96
N GLU A 74 -12.15 20.76 8.74
CA GLU A 74 -13.57 20.43 8.94
C GLU A 74 -14.05 19.25 8.07
N HIS A 75 -13.39 19.00 6.93
CA HIS A 75 -13.73 17.92 6.02
C HIS A 75 -12.75 16.74 6.07
N VAL A 76 -11.75 16.78 6.97
CA VAL A 76 -10.73 15.74 7.07
C VAL A 76 -11.24 14.59 7.93
N ASN A 77 -11.48 13.45 7.30
CA ASN A 77 -11.72 12.19 8.00
C ASN A 77 -10.45 11.33 8.00
N VAL A 78 -9.81 11.21 9.17
CA VAL A 78 -8.57 10.41 9.33
C VAL A 78 -8.81 8.93 9.02
N ALA A 79 -9.97 8.38 9.40
CA ALA A 79 -10.31 7.00 9.08
C ALA A 79 -10.43 6.78 7.56
N GLN A 80 -11.01 7.76 6.85
CA GLN A 80 -11.06 7.73 5.38
C GLN A 80 -9.65 7.79 4.77
N ILE A 81 -8.73 8.62 5.29
CA ILE A 81 -7.35 8.68 4.79
C ILE A 81 -6.64 7.34 4.97
N ILE A 82 -6.75 6.73 6.15
CA ILE A 82 -6.15 5.43 6.43
C ILE A 82 -6.74 4.37 5.49
N LEU A 83 -8.06 4.36 5.32
CA LEU A 83 -8.73 3.40 4.45
C LEU A 83 -8.36 3.61 2.98
N SER A 84 -8.30 4.85 2.50
CA SER A 84 -7.89 5.19 1.13
C SER A 84 -6.43 4.83 0.85
N PHE A 85 -5.58 4.75 1.87
CA PHE A 85 -4.19 4.30 1.72
C PHE A 85 -4.07 2.77 1.76
N LEU A 86 -4.72 2.11 2.71
CA LEU A 86 -4.57 0.67 2.93
C LEU A 86 -5.45 -0.18 1.99
N ALA A 87 -6.66 0.26 1.68
CA ALA A 87 -7.60 -0.52 0.86
C ALA A 87 -7.03 -0.85 -0.53
N PRO A 88 -6.41 0.08 -1.29
CA PRO A 88 -5.80 -0.24 -2.57
C PRO A 88 -4.66 -1.26 -2.47
N ILE A 89 -3.89 -1.26 -1.37
CA ILE A 89 -2.81 -2.23 -1.15
C ILE A 89 -3.40 -3.63 -0.97
N PHE A 90 -4.38 -3.80 -0.08
CA PHE A 90 -4.97 -5.11 0.20
C PHE A 90 -5.79 -5.65 -0.98
N ILE A 91 -6.66 -4.81 -1.56
CA ILE A 91 -7.47 -5.18 -2.72
C ILE A 91 -6.56 -5.43 -3.93
N GLY A 92 -5.52 -4.63 -4.13
CA GLY A 92 -4.53 -4.82 -5.18
C GLY A 92 -3.75 -6.12 -5.04
N CYS A 93 -3.31 -6.47 -3.81
CA CYS A 93 -2.66 -7.76 -3.56
C CYS A 93 -3.61 -8.93 -3.85
N LEU A 94 -4.88 -8.81 -3.45
CA LEU A 94 -5.90 -9.84 -3.71
C LEU A 94 -6.20 -9.99 -5.21
N ALA A 95 -6.38 -8.87 -5.92
CA ALA A 95 -6.60 -8.85 -7.37
C ALA A 95 -5.41 -9.45 -8.11
N ASN A 96 -4.19 -9.03 -7.77
CA ASN A 96 -2.97 -9.52 -8.39
C ASN A 96 -2.79 -11.02 -8.13
N TRP A 97 -3.02 -11.48 -6.90
CA TRP A 97 -2.99 -12.90 -6.56
C TRP A 97 -4.06 -13.70 -7.31
N GLY A 98 -5.30 -13.20 -7.42
CA GLY A 98 -6.34 -13.88 -8.19
C GLY A 98 -5.99 -14.00 -9.69
N LEU A 99 -5.39 -12.96 -10.25
CA LEU A 99 -4.97 -12.91 -11.65
C LEU A 99 -3.77 -13.82 -11.96
N THR A 100 -3.04 -14.33 -10.96
CA THR A 100 -1.96 -15.30 -11.24
C THR A 100 -2.49 -16.58 -11.85
N THR A 101 -3.74 -16.95 -11.55
CA THR A 101 -4.39 -18.12 -12.18
C THR A 101 -4.70 -17.89 -13.66
N LEU A 102 -4.91 -16.63 -14.06
CA LEU A 102 -5.18 -16.25 -15.45
C LEU A 102 -3.89 -16.07 -16.27
N PHE A 103 -2.82 -15.60 -15.62
CA PHE A 103 -1.55 -15.28 -16.26
C PHE A 103 -0.44 -16.31 -15.97
N ASP A 104 -0.76 -17.48 -15.43
CA ASP A 104 0.19 -18.53 -15.03
C ASP A 104 1.33 -18.00 -14.14
N GLY A 105 0.98 -17.22 -13.12
CA GLY A 105 1.92 -16.61 -12.19
C GLY A 105 2.28 -17.51 -11.02
N LYS A 106 3.55 -17.47 -10.60
CA LYS A 106 4.07 -18.29 -9.50
C LYS A 106 3.96 -17.63 -8.10
N GLY A 107 3.66 -16.33 -8.06
CA GLY A 107 3.65 -15.54 -6.84
C GLY A 107 2.56 -15.90 -5.84
N SER A 108 2.95 -16.00 -4.56
CA SER A 108 2.01 -16.12 -3.44
C SER A 108 1.53 -14.75 -2.93
N MET A 109 0.33 -14.71 -2.34
CA MET A 109 -0.23 -13.48 -1.74
C MET A 109 0.73 -12.82 -0.73
N LYS A 110 1.46 -13.64 0.05
CA LYS A 110 2.46 -13.16 1.03
C LYS A 110 3.63 -12.46 0.33
N GLN A 111 4.15 -13.02 -0.77
CA GLN A 111 5.25 -12.41 -1.54
C GLN A 111 4.82 -11.10 -2.18
N ILE A 112 3.61 -11.06 -2.77
CA ILE A 112 3.04 -9.85 -3.38
C ILE A 112 2.93 -8.74 -2.32
N TYR A 113 2.35 -9.04 -1.17
CA TYR A 113 2.22 -8.07 -0.07
C TYR A 113 3.58 -7.55 0.42
N MET A 114 4.55 -8.44 0.63
CA MET A 114 5.91 -8.04 1.01
C MET A 114 6.52 -7.12 -0.04
N ALA A 115 6.43 -7.47 -1.32
CA ALA A 115 7.04 -6.68 -2.37
C ALA A 115 6.41 -5.28 -2.49
N VAL A 116 5.09 -5.16 -2.34
CA VAL A 116 4.41 -3.85 -2.28
C VAL A 116 4.94 -3.02 -1.09
N GLY A 117 5.08 -3.63 0.09
CA GLY A 117 5.63 -2.93 1.25
C GLY A 117 7.06 -2.43 1.03
N TYR A 118 7.94 -3.25 0.45
CA TYR A 118 9.31 -2.84 0.13
C TYR A 118 9.38 -1.81 -0.99
N ALA A 119 8.47 -1.87 -1.97
CA ALA A 119 8.37 -0.89 -3.05
C ALA A 119 7.97 0.52 -2.57
N LEU A 120 7.36 0.65 -1.39
CA LEU A 120 7.01 1.94 -0.77
C LEU A 120 8.18 2.61 -0.03
N THR A 121 9.33 1.95 0.10
CA THR A 121 10.51 2.53 0.78
C THR A 121 10.95 3.90 0.22
N PRO A 122 11.04 4.13 -1.10
CA PRO A 122 11.41 5.43 -1.66
C PRO A 122 10.42 6.54 -1.28
N TYR A 123 9.14 6.22 -1.24
CA TYR A 123 8.10 7.15 -0.79
C TYR A 123 8.39 7.63 0.63
N VAL A 124 8.72 6.72 1.56
CA VAL A 124 9.06 7.08 2.94
C VAL A 124 10.32 7.93 2.98
N LEU A 125 11.39 7.49 2.32
CA LEU A 125 12.70 8.15 2.39
C LEU A 125 12.71 9.55 1.79
N ILE A 126 11.90 9.80 0.76
CA ILE A 126 11.89 11.09 0.05
C ILE A 126 10.80 12.01 0.60
N GLN A 127 9.56 11.51 0.78
CA GLN A 127 8.47 12.38 1.22
C GLN A 127 8.62 12.80 2.67
N PHE A 128 9.12 11.93 3.56
CA PHE A 128 9.22 12.27 4.97
C PHE A 128 10.16 13.46 5.24
N PRO A 129 11.41 13.51 4.71
CA PRO A 129 12.24 14.71 4.82
C PRO A 129 11.65 15.93 4.12
N MET A 130 10.98 15.73 2.97
CA MET A 130 10.38 16.82 2.22
C MET A 130 9.26 17.55 2.96
N ILE A 131 8.58 16.90 3.91
CA ILE A 131 7.61 17.58 4.79
C ILE A 131 8.29 18.73 5.53
N PHE A 132 9.45 18.50 6.13
CA PHE A 132 10.18 19.52 6.87
C PHE A 132 10.79 20.59 5.95
N ILE A 133 11.41 20.14 4.85
CA ILE A 133 12.01 21.05 3.86
C ILE A 133 10.95 21.98 3.27
N SER A 134 9.73 21.51 3.05
CA SER A 134 8.63 22.33 2.51
C SER A 134 8.32 23.59 3.33
N ASN A 135 8.62 23.60 4.63
CA ASN A 135 8.43 24.78 5.49
C ASN A 135 9.54 25.81 5.38
N LEU A 136 10.69 25.43 4.83
CA LEU A 136 11.83 26.31 4.58
C LEU A 136 11.78 26.93 3.18
N MET A 137 10.95 26.38 2.29
CA MET A 137 10.87 26.76 0.90
C MET A 137 9.93 27.94 0.65
N THR A 138 10.30 28.76 -0.33
CA THR A 138 9.47 29.83 -0.87
C THR A 138 8.52 29.31 -1.95
N ALA A 139 7.53 30.12 -2.33
CA ALA A 139 6.58 29.76 -3.39
C ALA A 139 7.28 29.53 -4.75
N GLU A 140 8.35 30.26 -5.04
CA GLU A 140 9.13 30.15 -6.28
C GLU A 140 9.88 28.81 -6.37
N GLU A 141 10.23 28.22 -5.23
CA GLU A 141 10.93 26.93 -5.15
C GLU A 141 9.98 25.73 -5.19
N GLY A 142 8.65 25.95 -5.30
CA GLY A 142 7.64 24.88 -5.27
C GLY A 142 7.78 23.80 -6.34
N ALA A 143 8.49 24.10 -7.43
CA ALA A 143 8.85 23.13 -8.45
C ALA A 143 9.70 21.97 -7.88
N PHE A 144 10.65 22.25 -6.98
CA PHE A 144 11.51 21.23 -6.37
C PHE A 144 10.70 20.27 -5.48
N TYR A 145 9.77 20.80 -4.69
CA TYR A 145 8.88 20.00 -3.85
C TYR A 145 8.03 19.06 -4.70
N SER A 146 7.42 19.58 -5.76
CA SER A 146 6.57 18.82 -6.68
C SER A 146 7.37 17.75 -7.45
N TYR A 147 8.59 18.08 -7.87
CA TYR A 147 9.51 17.14 -8.52
C TYR A 147 9.86 15.98 -7.58
N SER A 148 10.25 16.25 -6.33
CA SER A 148 10.64 15.19 -5.39
C SER A 148 9.47 14.26 -5.04
N ILE A 149 8.26 14.79 -4.88
CA ILE A 149 7.06 13.95 -4.71
C ILE A 149 6.85 13.07 -5.93
N THR A 150 6.85 13.66 -7.12
CA THR A 150 6.59 12.93 -8.37
C THR A 150 7.65 11.86 -8.61
N PHE A 151 8.92 12.19 -8.39
CA PHE A 151 10.04 11.26 -8.46
C PHE A 151 9.88 10.09 -7.49
N SER A 152 9.48 10.36 -6.24
CA SER A 152 9.25 9.28 -5.26
C SER A 152 8.16 8.30 -5.71
N LEU A 153 7.09 8.80 -6.35
CA LEU A 153 5.98 7.98 -6.84
C LEU A 153 6.35 7.18 -8.08
N ILE A 154 7.04 7.81 -9.04
CA ILE A 154 7.55 7.13 -10.24
C ILE A 154 8.50 6.00 -9.82
N TRP A 155 9.39 6.26 -8.86
CA TRP A 155 10.33 5.26 -8.38
C TRP A 155 9.62 4.07 -7.72
N CYS A 156 8.59 4.32 -6.89
CA CYS A 156 7.75 3.24 -6.36
C CYS A 156 7.08 2.43 -7.49
N GLY A 157 6.60 3.10 -8.54
CA GLY A 157 6.02 2.44 -9.72
C GLY A 157 7.02 1.51 -10.43
N ILE A 158 8.25 1.96 -10.64
CA ILE A 158 9.33 1.14 -11.21
C ILE A 158 9.60 -0.08 -10.33
N LEU A 159 9.68 0.11 -9.00
CA LEU A 159 9.87 -1.00 -8.06
C LEU A 159 8.72 -2.01 -8.10
N ILE A 160 7.48 -1.56 -8.24
CA ILE A 160 6.32 -2.46 -8.38
C ILE A 160 6.40 -3.28 -9.67
N VAL A 161 6.83 -2.69 -10.79
CA VAL A 161 7.04 -3.44 -12.04
C VAL A 161 8.13 -4.50 -11.85
N SER A 162 9.28 -4.12 -11.29
CA SER A 162 10.37 -5.06 -11.01
C SER A 162 9.94 -6.19 -10.07
N ALA A 163 9.16 -5.87 -9.03
CA ALA A 163 8.59 -6.83 -8.11
C ALA A 163 7.71 -7.87 -8.82
N VAL A 164 6.78 -7.43 -9.67
CA VAL A 164 5.88 -8.34 -10.41
C VAL A 164 6.68 -9.23 -11.37
N MET A 165 7.69 -8.68 -12.05
CA MET A 165 8.57 -9.46 -12.92
C MET A 165 9.25 -10.60 -12.14
N MET A 166 9.84 -10.29 -10.99
CA MET A 166 10.64 -11.24 -10.22
C MET A 166 9.80 -12.27 -9.44
N ILE A 167 8.67 -11.83 -8.85
CA ILE A 167 7.78 -12.72 -8.10
C ILE A 167 7.12 -13.76 -9.01
N HIS A 168 6.65 -13.32 -10.18
CA HIS A 168 5.88 -14.18 -11.08
C HIS A 168 6.73 -14.79 -12.20
N ASP A 169 8.01 -14.45 -12.28
CA ASP A 169 8.92 -14.89 -13.35
C ASP A 169 8.37 -14.48 -14.74
N TYR A 170 7.96 -13.22 -14.83
CA TYR A 170 7.34 -12.64 -16.02
C TYR A 170 8.35 -11.79 -16.81
N SER A 171 8.20 -11.81 -18.13
CA SER A 171 8.83 -10.79 -18.99
C SER A 171 8.23 -9.41 -18.70
N LEU A 172 8.96 -8.35 -19.04
CA LEU A 172 8.51 -6.96 -18.81
C LEU A 172 7.13 -6.67 -19.41
N SER A 173 6.89 -7.12 -20.64
CA SER A 173 5.60 -6.93 -21.32
C SER A 173 4.45 -7.63 -20.59
N LYS A 174 4.68 -8.87 -20.13
CA LYS A 174 3.70 -9.63 -19.35
C LYS A 174 3.45 -9.00 -17.98
N ALA A 175 4.49 -8.46 -17.33
CA ALA A 175 4.36 -7.76 -16.06
C ALA A 175 3.54 -6.47 -16.17
N ILE A 176 3.78 -5.66 -17.22
CA ILE A 176 2.99 -4.45 -17.47
C ILE A 176 1.51 -4.81 -17.73
N LEU A 177 1.27 -5.83 -18.55
CA LEU A 177 -0.09 -6.30 -18.83
C LEU A 177 -0.77 -6.80 -17.54
N MET A 178 -0.06 -7.57 -16.71
CA MET A 178 -0.53 -8.02 -15.41
C MET A 178 -0.90 -6.85 -14.48
N LEU A 179 -0.11 -5.77 -14.46
CA LEU A 179 -0.40 -4.59 -13.65
C LEU A 179 -1.65 -3.85 -14.15
N VAL A 180 -1.82 -3.69 -15.46
CA VAL A 180 -3.04 -3.13 -16.05
C VAL A 180 -4.25 -4.00 -15.73
N ALA A 181 -4.12 -5.33 -15.86
CA ALA A 181 -5.16 -6.27 -15.48
C ALA A 181 -5.48 -6.19 -13.98
N THR A 182 -4.47 -5.97 -13.12
CA THR A 182 -4.66 -5.79 -11.67
C THR A 182 -5.53 -4.57 -11.37
N ILE A 183 -5.34 -3.47 -12.10
CA ILE A 183 -6.19 -2.27 -11.96
C ILE A 183 -7.65 -2.60 -12.31
N VAL A 184 -7.89 -3.35 -13.40
CA VAL A 184 -9.24 -3.83 -13.76
C VAL A 184 -9.79 -4.78 -12.69
N GLY A 185 -8.95 -5.68 -12.16
CA GLY A 185 -9.31 -6.59 -11.07
C GLY A 185 -9.73 -5.86 -9.80
N ILE A 186 -9.04 -4.77 -9.43
CA ILE A 186 -9.44 -3.91 -8.31
C ILE A 186 -10.82 -3.30 -8.56
N MET A 187 -11.09 -2.79 -9.76
CA MET A 187 -12.40 -2.23 -10.11
C MET A 187 -13.51 -3.29 -9.98
N LEU A 188 -13.27 -4.52 -10.46
CA LEU A 188 -14.23 -5.62 -10.35
C LEU A 188 -14.48 -6.01 -8.90
N ILE A 189 -13.44 -6.12 -8.06
CA ILE A 189 -13.61 -6.45 -6.64
C ILE A 189 -14.41 -5.36 -5.92
N VAL A 190 -14.07 -4.09 -6.15
CA VAL A 190 -14.79 -2.96 -5.55
C VAL A 190 -16.26 -2.97 -6.00
N PHE A 191 -16.52 -3.20 -7.28
CA PHE A 191 -17.88 -3.30 -7.81
C PHE A 191 -18.68 -4.42 -7.13
N VAL A 192 -18.11 -5.61 -7.01
CA VAL A 192 -18.74 -6.76 -6.33
C VAL A 192 -19.00 -6.45 -4.85
N LEU A 193 -18.04 -5.82 -4.15
CA LEU A 193 -18.23 -5.42 -2.75
C LEU A 193 -19.37 -4.41 -2.59
N LEU A 194 -19.46 -3.43 -3.48
CA LEU A 194 -20.55 -2.45 -3.46
C LEU A 194 -21.91 -3.09 -3.72
N LEU A 195 -22.01 -4.00 -4.70
CA LEU A 195 -23.24 -4.76 -4.95
C LEU A 195 -23.63 -5.61 -3.74
N PHE A 196 -22.66 -6.28 -3.12
CA PHE A 196 -22.89 -7.09 -1.93
C PHE A 196 -23.42 -6.23 -0.76
N PHE A 197 -22.78 -5.08 -0.48
CA PHE A 197 -23.25 -4.16 0.54
C PHE A 197 -24.64 -3.59 0.25
N SER A 198 -24.97 -3.31 -1.01
CA SER A 198 -26.32 -2.89 -1.42
C SER A 198 -27.35 -3.96 -1.11
N LEU A 199 -27.12 -5.21 -1.55
CA LEU A 199 -28.05 -6.32 -1.34
C LEU A 199 -28.24 -6.65 0.14
N VAL A 200 -27.18 -6.62 0.95
CA VAL A 200 -27.27 -6.82 2.39
C VAL A 200 -28.07 -5.69 3.05
N SER A 201 -27.86 -4.44 2.63
CA SER A 201 -28.61 -3.30 3.16
C SER A 201 -30.10 -3.39 2.84
N ASP A 202 -30.44 -3.79 1.61
CA ASP A 202 -31.83 -4.00 1.18
C ASP A 202 -32.48 -5.16 1.95
N ALA A 203 -31.75 -6.26 2.15
CA ALA A 203 -32.23 -7.40 2.93
C ALA A 203 -32.48 -7.03 4.40
N VAL A 204 -31.55 -6.31 5.03
CA VAL A 204 -31.72 -5.81 6.40
C VAL A 204 -32.92 -4.85 6.48
N ALA A 205 -33.06 -3.94 5.52
CA ALA A 205 -34.21 -3.02 5.47
C ALA A 205 -35.54 -3.76 5.33
N TYR A 206 -35.58 -4.85 4.56
CA TYR A 206 -36.74 -5.74 4.45
C TYR A 206 -37.09 -6.39 5.79
N PHE A 207 -36.11 -6.98 6.49
CA PHE A 207 -36.34 -7.58 7.82
C PHE A 207 -36.76 -6.55 8.87
N VAL A 208 -36.16 -5.37 8.87
CA VAL A 208 -36.55 -4.26 9.76
C VAL A 208 -37.99 -3.83 9.47
N SER A 209 -38.40 -3.78 8.20
CA SER A 209 -39.76 -3.42 7.81
C SER A 209 -40.79 -4.47 8.22
N LEU A 210 -40.48 -5.75 8.03
CA LEU A 210 -41.30 -6.86 8.53
C LEU A 210 -41.46 -6.80 10.05
N TYR A 211 -40.37 -6.60 10.78
CA TYR A 211 -40.41 -6.48 12.24
C TYR A 211 -41.32 -5.33 12.67
N LYS A 212 -41.19 -4.15 12.03
CA LYS A 212 -42.06 -3.00 12.31
C LYS A 212 -43.53 -3.34 12.06
N GLU A 213 -43.87 -3.97 10.94
CA GLU A 213 -45.26 -4.34 10.62
C GLU A 213 -45.86 -5.29 11.65
N ILE A 214 -45.11 -6.28 12.10
CA ILE A 214 -45.54 -7.22 13.14
C ILE A 214 -45.83 -6.48 14.44
N VAL A 215 -44.91 -5.62 14.90
CA VAL A 215 -45.08 -4.86 16.15
C VAL A 215 -46.29 -3.92 16.07
N PHE A 216 -46.49 -3.22 14.95
CA PHE A 216 -47.64 -2.32 14.76
C PHE A 216 -48.99 -3.03 14.73
N ARG A 217 -49.04 -4.33 14.42
CA ARG A 217 -50.28 -5.11 14.45
C ARG A 217 -50.63 -5.67 15.84
N PHE A 218 -49.65 -5.73 16.75
CA PHE A 218 -49.83 -6.25 18.11
C PHE A 218 -50.03 -5.16 19.18
N TYR A 219 -49.89 -3.88 18.80
CA TYR A 219 -50.28 -2.71 19.59
C TYR A 219 -51.62 -2.17 19.09
#